data_AF-F9G4Q2-F1
#
_entry.id   AF-F9G4Q2-F1
#
_cell.length_a   1.000
_cell.length_b   1.000
_cell.length_c   1.000
_cell.angle_alpha   90.00
_cell.angle_beta   90.00
_cell.angle_gamma   90.00
#
_symmetry.space_group_name_H-M   'P 1'
#
loop_
_entity.id
_entity.type
_entity.pdbx_description
1 polymer ?
#
loop_
_entity_poly.entity_id
_entity_poly.type
_entity_poly.pdbx_seq_one_letter_code
_entity_poly.pdbx_strand_id
1 'polypeptide(L)'
;MSLEKDGWVDSVIDRIDLIYNPHQLLDNNPGDKEYEVYTHCKLAMQVQCFGGANSRFYLNKENDTSYSWRDTSVVQTLDCFHELGDKYKEYAEKWQAKNDSIMAGPSSPFSKQVRRLLWGSYGDWDLGKQEVWEDYYEDAEKYQKLGRARGKADPNGTFTANVFAVSAIETKGA
;
A
#
# COMPACT_ATOMS: atom_id res chain seq x y z
N MET A 1 4.03 -7.04 18.42
CA MET A 1 4.73 -6.11 17.51
C MET A 1 4.64 -4.73 18.12
N SER A 2 5.74 -3.97 18.14
CA SER A 2 5.69 -2.55 18.52
C SER A 2 6.66 -1.82 17.61
N LEU A 3 6.13 -0.90 16.80
CA LEU A 3 6.86 -0.21 15.73
C LEU A 3 8.22 0.34 16.17
N GLU A 4 8.31 0.85 17.41
CA GLU A 4 9.57 1.31 18.01
C GLU A 4 10.60 0.18 18.15
N LYS A 5 10.25 -0.94 18.80
CA LYS A 5 11.17 -2.08 18.97
C LYS A 5 11.54 -2.76 17.66
N ASP A 6 10.64 -2.72 16.69
CA ASP A 6 10.84 -3.31 15.38
C ASP A 6 11.67 -2.40 14.45
N GLY A 7 12.05 -1.18 14.87
CA GLY A 7 12.95 -0.30 14.11
C GLY A 7 12.26 0.45 12.95
N TRP A 8 10.94 0.65 13.02
CA TRP A 8 10.19 1.33 11.96
C TRP A 8 10.64 2.77 11.76
N VAL A 9 10.88 3.51 12.85
CA VAL A 9 11.26 4.93 12.81
C VAL A 9 12.59 5.09 12.08
N ASP A 10 13.60 4.31 12.46
CA ASP A 10 14.91 4.36 11.81
C ASP A 10 14.78 3.98 10.33
N SER A 11 14.05 2.89 10.05
CA SER A 11 13.83 2.43 8.68
C SER A 11 13.14 3.46 7.81
N VAL A 12 12.16 4.23 8.33
CA VAL A 12 11.45 5.22 7.51
C VAL A 12 12.28 6.48 7.31
N ILE A 13 13.04 6.91 8.34
CA ILE A 13 14.00 8.02 8.24
C ILE A 13 15.05 7.71 7.18
N ASP A 14 15.64 6.52 7.19
CA ASP A 14 16.63 6.10 6.18
C ASP A 14 16.10 6.22 4.75
N ARG A 15 14.80 5.98 4.52
CA ARG A 15 14.19 6.12 3.19
C ARG A 15 13.88 7.57 2.84
N ILE A 16 13.40 8.37 3.79
CA ILE A 16 13.12 9.81 3.63
C ILE A 16 14.40 10.57 3.30
N ASP A 17 15.50 10.22 3.97
CA ASP A 17 16.79 10.89 3.82
C ASP A 17 17.34 10.78 2.40
N LEU A 18 17.03 9.71 1.67
CA LEU A 18 17.40 9.58 0.25
C LEU A 18 16.75 10.64 -0.65
N ILE A 19 15.65 11.25 -0.23
CA ILE A 19 14.94 12.31 -0.97
C ILE A 19 15.26 13.70 -0.41
N TYR A 20 15.37 13.85 0.91
CA TYR A 20 15.45 15.18 1.54
C TYR A 20 16.79 15.51 2.21
N ASN A 21 17.66 14.55 2.49
CA ASN A 21 18.88 14.82 3.21
C ASN A 21 20.02 15.24 2.27
N PRO A 22 20.44 16.54 2.26
CA PRO A 22 21.55 16.99 1.42
C PRO A 22 22.88 16.35 1.80
N HIS A 23 23.03 15.81 3.02
CA HIS A 23 24.24 15.09 3.43
C HIS A 23 24.47 13.80 2.63
N GLN A 24 23.42 13.24 2.02
CA GLN A 24 23.62 12.16 1.05
C GLN A 24 24.59 12.64 -0.05
N LEU A 25 24.34 13.82 -0.62
CA LEU A 25 25.19 14.45 -1.63
C LEU A 25 26.57 14.87 -1.10
N LEU A 26 26.63 15.37 0.13
CA LEU A 26 27.85 15.98 0.68
C LEU A 26 28.84 14.96 1.25
N ASP A 27 28.36 13.83 1.76
CA ASP A 27 29.17 12.92 2.57
C ASP A 27 29.56 11.62 1.83
N ASN A 28 29.30 11.51 0.52
CA ASN A 28 29.55 10.30 -0.29
C ASN A 28 28.95 9.01 0.30
N ASN A 29 27.82 9.14 1.00
CA ASN A 29 27.17 7.99 1.63
C ASN A 29 26.71 6.98 0.56
N PRO A 30 26.98 5.67 0.75
CA PRO A 30 26.57 4.64 -0.19
C PRO A 30 25.03 4.48 -0.18
N GLY A 31 24.37 5.10 -1.16
CA GLY A 31 22.96 4.94 -1.53
C GLY A 31 22.81 4.63 -3.03
N ASP A 32 21.57 4.55 -3.54
CA ASP A 32 21.31 4.37 -4.98
C ASP A 32 22.16 5.36 -5.81
N LYS A 33 22.81 4.84 -6.84
CA LYS A 33 24.20 5.17 -7.18
C LYS A 33 24.56 6.61 -7.59
N GLU A 34 23.67 7.60 -7.75
CA GLU A 34 24.06 8.96 -8.16
C GLU A 34 23.18 10.10 -7.59
N TYR A 35 22.58 9.95 -6.40
CA TYR A 35 21.74 10.99 -5.77
C TYR A 35 20.51 11.40 -6.59
N GLU A 36 20.09 10.54 -7.51
CA GLU A 36 19.12 10.94 -8.53
C GLU A 36 17.72 11.09 -7.93
N VAL A 37 17.44 10.33 -6.86
CA VAL A 37 16.22 10.46 -6.06
C VAL A 37 16.19 11.80 -5.30
N TYR A 38 17.32 12.24 -4.72
CA TYR A 38 17.39 13.53 -4.03
C TYR A 38 17.18 14.72 -4.99
N THR A 39 17.79 14.64 -6.17
CA THR A 39 17.78 15.73 -7.15
C THR A 39 16.48 15.83 -7.93
N HIS A 40 15.89 14.70 -8.34
CA HIS A 40 14.77 14.66 -9.27
C HIS A 40 13.45 14.17 -8.67
N CYS A 41 13.41 13.81 -7.39
CA CYS A 41 12.18 13.40 -6.71
C CYS A 41 11.75 14.34 -5.56
N LYS A 42 10.47 14.25 -5.20
CA LYS A 42 9.83 14.90 -4.05
C LYS A 42 8.96 13.88 -3.33
N LEU A 43 8.87 13.99 -2.01
CA LEU A 43 8.11 13.06 -1.18
C LEU A 43 6.93 13.77 -0.52
N ALA A 44 5.74 13.21 -0.66
CA ALA A 44 4.65 13.43 0.28
C ALA A 44 4.48 12.20 1.16
N MET A 45 4.40 12.41 2.46
CA MET A 45 4.20 11.32 3.43
C MET A 45 3.00 11.63 4.30
N GLN A 46 2.17 10.61 4.53
CA GLN A 46 1.09 10.67 5.50
C GLN A 46 1.23 9.51 6.47
N VAL A 47 1.18 9.80 7.77
CA VAL A 47 1.08 8.81 8.84
C VAL A 47 -0.18 9.10 9.61
N GLN A 48 -1.09 8.14 9.67
CA GLN A 48 -2.41 8.32 10.25
C GLN A 48 -2.68 7.26 11.31
N CYS A 49 -3.16 7.71 12.47
CA CYS A 49 -3.61 6.81 13.53
C CYS A 49 -4.99 6.26 13.16
N PHE A 50 -5.04 4.98 12.77
CA PHE A 50 -6.28 4.29 12.40
C PHE A 50 -6.90 3.55 13.58
N GLY A 51 -6.11 2.91 14.42
CA GLY A 51 -6.62 2.00 15.44
C GLY A 51 -6.63 2.57 16.85
N GLY A 52 -6.56 1.68 17.83
CA GLY A 52 -6.65 2.00 19.25
C GLY A 52 -8.08 1.85 19.79
N ALA A 53 -8.18 1.69 21.11
CA ALA A 53 -9.43 1.33 21.79
C ALA A 53 -10.58 2.33 21.58
N ASN A 54 -10.26 3.59 21.29
CA ASN A 54 -11.24 4.66 21.09
C ASN A 54 -11.47 5.00 19.61
N SER A 55 -10.76 4.36 18.68
CA SER A 55 -10.95 4.65 17.26
C SER A 55 -12.25 4.04 16.76
N ARG A 56 -13.07 4.87 16.09
CA ARG A 56 -14.27 4.40 15.38
C ARG A 56 -13.95 3.46 14.24
N PHE A 57 -12.76 3.56 13.65
CA PHE A 57 -12.32 2.63 12.62
C PHE A 57 -12.16 1.21 13.20
N TYR A 58 -11.50 1.08 14.35
CA TYR A 58 -11.33 -0.20 15.04
C TYR A 58 -12.63 -0.73 15.67
N LEU A 59 -13.41 0.15 16.30
CA LEU A 59 -14.68 -0.24 16.93
C LEU A 59 -15.72 -0.76 15.92
N ASN A 60 -15.58 -0.39 14.65
CA ASN A 60 -16.45 -0.85 13.56
C ASN A 60 -15.94 -2.13 12.88
N LYS A 61 -14.96 -2.85 13.44
CA LYS A 61 -14.38 -4.04 12.79
C LYS A 61 -15.38 -5.20 12.56
N GLU A 62 -16.40 -5.32 13.40
CA GLU A 62 -17.43 -6.38 13.32
C GLU A 62 -18.72 -5.93 12.63
N ASN A 63 -18.66 -4.92 11.74
CA ASN A 63 -19.85 -4.31 11.13
C ASN A 63 -20.21 -4.84 9.73
N ASP A 64 -19.66 -5.98 9.32
CA ASP A 64 -19.90 -6.66 8.04
C ASP A 64 -19.63 -5.81 6.77
N THR A 65 -18.82 -4.75 6.87
CA THR A 65 -18.47 -3.93 5.70
C THR A 65 -17.50 -4.64 4.75
N SER A 66 -17.45 -4.16 3.50
CA SER A 66 -16.46 -4.60 2.50
C SER A 66 -15.01 -4.20 2.83
N TYR A 67 -14.83 -3.36 3.86
CA TYR A 67 -13.53 -2.82 4.23
C TYR A 67 -12.78 -3.79 5.15
N SER A 68 -11.61 -4.24 4.73
CA SER A 68 -10.70 -5.07 5.52
C SER A 68 -9.71 -4.26 6.35
N TRP A 69 -8.92 -4.95 7.18
CA TRP A 69 -7.82 -4.34 7.97
C TRP A 69 -8.28 -3.36 9.05
N ARG A 70 -9.48 -3.58 9.60
CA ARG A 70 -10.06 -2.78 10.70
C ARG A 70 -9.26 -2.90 12.01
N ASP A 71 -8.41 -3.91 12.13
CA ASP A 71 -7.48 -4.14 13.23
C ASP A 71 -6.17 -3.33 13.12
N THR A 72 -5.98 -2.57 12.04
CA THR A 72 -4.79 -1.74 11.82
C THR A 72 -4.67 -0.59 12.84
N SER A 73 -3.47 -0.39 13.40
CA SER A 73 -3.16 0.67 14.35
C SER A 73 -2.74 1.98 13.68
N VAL A 74 -1.83 1.92 12.71
CA VAL A 74 -1.26 3.05 11.99
C VAL A 74 -1.21 2.72 10.51
N VAL A 75 -1.46 3.72 9.68
CA VAL A 75 -1.31 3.65 8.22
C VAL A 75 -0.21 4.62 7.81
N GLN A 76 0.63 4.22 6.87
CA GLN A 76 1.57 5.13 6.21
C GLN A 76 1.40 5.10 4.69
N THR A 77 1.59 6.26 4.07
CA THR A 77 1.78 6.40 2.63
C THR A 77 3.03 7.23 2.38
N LEU A 78 3.79 6.84 1.36
CA LEU A 78 5.09 7.40 0.98
C LEU A 78 5.06 7.59 -0.54
N ASP A 79 4.56 8.75 -0.97
CA ASP A 79 4.37 9.07 -2.38
C ASP A 79 5.61 9.77 -2.94
N CYS A 80 6.31 9.09 -3.84
CA CYS A 80 7.50 9.62 -4.51
C CYS A 80 7.11 10.21 -5.86
N PHE A 81 7.04 11.54 -5.92
CA PHE A 81 6.86 12.29 -7.15
C PHE A 81 8.21 12.49 -7.82
N HIS A 82 8.24 12.50 -9.14
CA HIS A 82 9.46 12.71 -9.91
C HIS A 82 9.26 13.80 -10.97
N GLU A 83 10.36 14.40 -11.41
CA GLU A 83 10.36 15.28 -12.59
C GLU A 83 9.95 14.51 -13.85
N LEU A 84 9.56 15.25 -14.91
CA LEU A 84 9.19 14.64 -16.18
C LEU A 84 10.40 13.93 -16.82
N GLY A 85 10.23 12.67 -17.19
CA GLY A 85 11.23 11.87 -17.90
C GLY A 85 11.27 10.42 -17.41
N ASP A 86 11.42 9.48 -18.34
CA ASP A 86 11.38 8.03 -18.04
C ASP A 86 12.47 7.62 -17.03
N LYS A 87 13.63 8.27 -17.10
CA LYS A 87 14.74 8.04 -16.17
C LYS A 87 14.37 8.40 -14.72
N TYR A 88 13.65 9.50 -14.51
CA TYR A 88 13.26 9.95 -13.16
C TYR A 88 12.10 9.14 -12.61
N LYS A 89 11.20 8.71 -13.50
CA LYS A 89 10.18 7.72 -13.17
C LYS A 89 10.81 6.44 -12.64
N GLU A 90 11.83 5.90 -13.34
CA GLU A 90 12.53 4.70 -12.91
C GLU A 90 13.14 4.84 -11.49
N TYR A 91 13.66 6.02 -11.15
CA TYR A 91 14.16 6.29 -9.80
C TYR A 91 13.07 6.25 -8.73
N ALA A 92 11.93 6.91 -8.98
CA ALA A 92 10.79 6.87 -8.07
C ALA A 92 10.23 5.45 -7.91
N GLU A 93 10.07 4.70 -9.00
CA GLU A 93 9.56 3.33 -9.00
C GLU A 93 10.50 2.38 -8.24
N LYS A 94 11.83 2.48 -8.44
CA LYS A 94 12.81 1.69 -7.67
C LYS A 94 12.79 2.04 -6.19
N TRP A 95 12.72 3.33 -5.85
CA TRP A 95 12.66 3.76 -4.46
C TRP A 95 11.38 3.24 -3.77
N GLN A 96 10.23 3.32 -4.45
CA GLN A 96 8.95 2.81 -3.96
C GLN A 96 9.00 1.28 -3.79
N ALA A 97 9.50 0.53 -4.79
CA ALA A 97 9.58 -0.92 -4.71
C ALA A 97 10.48 -1.38 -3.56
N LYS A 98 11.59 -0.64 -3.33
CA LYS A 98 12.46 -0.90 -2.19
C LYS A 98 11.74 -0.63 -0.86
N ASN A 99 10.94 0.43 -0.77
CA ASN A 99 10.14 0.70 0.43
C ASN A 99 9.13 -0.41 0.70
N ASP A 100 8.40 -0.88 -0.30
CA ASP A 100 7.45 -1.99 -0.13
C ASP A 100 8.17 -3.25 0.39
N SER A 101 9.35 -3.58 -0.17
CA SER A 101 10.14 -4.74 0.27
C SER A 101 10.67 -4.64 1.71
N ILE A 102 10.83 -3.42 2.23
CA ILE A 102 11.26 -3.19 3.61
C ILE A 102 10.03 -3.14 4.51
N MET A 103 9.03 -2.35 4.18
CA MET A 103 7.94 -1.91 5.06
C MET A 103 6.72 -2.83 5.04
N ALA A 104 6.70 -3.88 4.23
CA ALA A 104 5.63 -4.87 4.25
C ALA A 104 6.16 -6.30 4.07
N GLY A 105 5.76 -7.21 4.96
CA GLY A 105 6.08 -8.64 4.90
C GLY A 105 6.66 -9.19 6.21
N PRO A 106 6.90 -10.51 6.31
CA PRO A 106 7.15 -11.20 7.58
C PRO A 106 8.35 -10.68 8.39
N SER A 107 9.35 -10.13 7.72
CA SER A 107 10.54 -9.53 8.35
C SER A 107 10.44 -8.02 8.55
N SER A 108 9.37 -7.39 8.09
CA SER A 108 9.25 -5.93 8.03
C SER A 108 9.21 -5.27 9.41
N PRO A 109 9.84 -4.10 9.59
CA PRO A 109 9.72 -3.30 10.80
C PRO A 109 8.34 -2.64 10.95
N PHE A 110 7.57 -2.47 9.87
CA PHE A 110 6.27 -1.77 9.89
C PHE A 110 5.08 -2.72 9.95
N SER A 111 4.93 -3.61 8.97
CA SER A 111 3.80 -4.56 8.92
C SER A 111 4.24 -5.96 8.52
N LYS A 112 3.93 -6.97 9.36
CA LYS A 112 4.32 -8.37 9.11
C LYS A 112 3.58 -9.04 7.94
N GLN A 113 2.51 -8.42 7.46
CA GLN A 113 1.79 -8.82 6.27
C GLN A 113 1.56 -7.60 5.40
N VAL A 114 1.45 -7.78 4.10
CA VAL A 114 1.08 -6.69 3.21
C VAL A 114 -0.40 -6.37 3.45
N ARG A 115 -0.69 -5.10 3.75
CA ARG A 115 -2.05 -4.57 3.94
C ARG A 115 -2.15 -3.25 3.21
N ARG A 116 -2.96 -3.20 2.17
CA ARG A 116 -3.19 -2.02 1.35
C ARG A 116 -4.60 -1.48 1.57
N LEU A 117 -4.73 -0.16 1.48
CA LEU A 117 -6.03 0.51 1.47
C LEU A 117 -6.33 0.91 0.03
N LEU A 118 -7.60 0.79 -0.37
CA LEU A 118 -8.03 1.04 -1.76
C LEU A 118 -7.65 2.43 -2.29
N TRP A 119 -7.57 3.45 -1.43
CA TRP A 119 -7.22 4.82 -1.84
C TRP A 119 -5.72 5.04 -2.05
N GLY A 120 -4.86 4.16 -1.50
CA GLY A 120 -3.40 4.21 -1.65
C GLY A 120 -2.88 3.10 -2.57
N SER A 121 -3.70 2.68 -3.54
CA SER A 121 -3.37 1.57 -4.45
C SER A 121 -2.26 1.96 -5.42
N TYR A 122 -1.30 1.06 -5.62
CA TYR A 122 -0.15 1.22 -6.50
C TYR A 122 0.37 -0.16 -6.95
N GLY A 123 1.05 -0.23 -8.08
CA GLY A 123 1.67 -1.46 -8.60
C GLY A 123 0.77 -2.19 -9.60
N ASP A 124 0.52 -3.48 -9.39
CA ASP A 124 -0.40 -4.26 -10.24
C ASP A 124 -1.85 -3.87 -9.94
N TRP A 125 -2.58 -3.50 -10.98
CA TRP A 125 -3.98 -3.03 -10.89
C TRP A 125 -4.98 -4.15 -11.20
N ASP A 126 -4.54 -5.37 -11.46
CA ASP A 126 -5.46 -6.49 -11.66
C ASP A 126 -5.92 -7.07 -10.32
N LEU A 127 -7.00 -6.51 -9.77
CA LEU A 127 -7.60 -6.96 -8.50
C LEU A 127 -8.27 -8.34 -8.62
N GLY A 128 -8.25 -8.97 -9.80
CA GLY A 128 -8.67 -10.35 -10.02
C GLY A 128 -7.61 -11.39 -9.63
N LYS A 129 -6.34 -10.99 -9.61
CA LYS A 129 -5.21 -11.87 -9.25
C LYS A 129 -5.12 -12.07 -7.75
N GLN A 130 -4.77 -13.29 -7.33
CA GLN A 130 -4.71 -13.66 -5.92
C GLN A 130 -3.68 -12.86 -5.15
N GLU A 131 -2.48 -12.76 -5.71
CA GLU A 131 -1.37 -11.99 -5.19
C GLU A 131 -1.66 -10.47 -5.06
N VAL A 132 -2.69 -9.96 -5.75
CA VAL A 132 -3.12 -8.57 -5.64
C VAL A 132 -4.25 -8.45 -4.62
N TRP A 133 -5.31 -9.26 -4.72
CA TRP A 133 -6.47 -9.06 -3.84
C TRP A 133 -6.18 -9.40 -2.38
N GLU A 134 -5.24 -10.30 -2.10
CA GLU A 134 -4.83 -10.65 -0.73
C GLU A 134 -4.21 -9.46 0.02
N ASP A 135 -3.67 -8.47 -0.69
CA ASP A 135 -3.19 -7.23 -0.08
C ASP A 135 -4.36 -6.33 0.39
N TYR A 136 -5.54 -6.44 -0.21
CA TYR A 136 -6.69 -5.55 0.03
C TYR A 136 -7.81 -6.18 0.85
N TYR A 137 -7.89 -7.52 0.90
CA TYR A 137 -8.95 -8.26 1.58
C TYR A 137 -8.39 -9.29 2.54
N GLU A 138 -9.01 -9.41 3.71
CA GLU A 138 -8.49 -10.24 4.82
C GLU A 138 -8.51 -11.74 4.56
N ASP A 139 -9.39 -12.21 3.69
CA ASP A 139 -9.49 -13.61 3.31
C ASP A 139 -10.24 -13.80 1.98
N ALA A 140 -10.14 -15.02 1.45
CA ALA A 140 -10.80 -15.44 0.23
C ALA A 140 -12.33 -15.44 0.37
N GLU A 141 -12.87 -15.69 1.56
CA GLU A 141 -14.32 -15.76 1.78
C GLU A 141 -14.96 -14.38 1.54
N LYS A 142 -14.38 -13.33 2.12
CA LYS A 142 -14.79 -11.94 1.92
C LYS A 142 -14.65 -11.54 0.46
N TYR A 143 -13.50 -11.81 -0.17
CA TYR A 143 -13.31 -11.49 -1.58
C TYR A 143 -14.37 -12.14 -2.48
N GLN A 144 -14.62 -13.44 -2.27
CA GLN A 144 -15.64 -14.17 -3.03
C GLN A 144 -17.07 -13.71 -2.72
N LYS A 145 -17.39 -13.36 -1.46
CA LYS A 145 -18.68 -12.79 -1.07
C LYS A 145 -18.96 -11.49 -1.84
N LEU A 146 -17.95 -10.62 -1.93
CA LEU A 146 -18.03 -9.39 -2.72
C LEU A 146 -18.15 -9.67 -4.22
N GLY A 147 -17.40 -10.66 -4.74
CA GLY A 147 -17.49 -11.08 -6.13
C GLY A 147 -18.87 -11.60 -6.53
N ARG A 148 -19.52 -12.39 -5.66
CA ARG A 148 -20.92 -12.83 -5.85
C ARG A 148 -21.90 -11.66 -5.80
N ALA A 149 -21.72 -10.72 -4.87
CA ALA A 149 -22.54 -9.52 -4.80
C ALA A 149 -22.42 -8.68 -6.08
N ARG A 150 -21.20 -8.52 -6.60
CA ARG A 150 -20.96 -7.84 -7.89
C ARG A 150 -21.60 -8.60 -9.05
N GLY A 151 -21.43 -9.92 -9.15
CA GLY A 151 -22.03 -10.71 -10.23
C GLY A 151 -23.56 -10.61 -10.29
N LYS A 152 -24.21 -10.43 -9.14
CA LYS A 152 -25.65 -10.16 -9.06
C LYS A 152 -26.02 -8.73 -9.45
N ALA A 153 -25.24 -7.74 -9.02
CA ALA A 153 -25.56 -6.32 -9.17
C ALA A 153 -25.11 -5.72 -10.51
N ASP A 154 -24.02 -6.22 -11.08
CA ASP A 154 -23.41 -5.77 -12.33
C ASP A 154 -22.99 -6.96 -13.21
N PRO A 155 -23.94 -7.82 -13.65
CA PRO A 155 -23.64 -9.04 -14.40
C PRO A 155 -22.95 -8.79 -15.74
N ASN A 156 -23.15 -7.60 -16.35
CA ASN A 156 -22.59 -7.23 -17.63
C ASN A 156 -21.31 -6.38 -17.50
N GLY A 157 -20.85 -6.08 -16.28
CA GLY A 157 -19.70 -5.22 -16.05
C GLY A 157 -19.91 -3.75 -16.46
N THR A 158 -21.16 -3.29 -16.51
CA THR A 158 -21.55 -1.93 -16.92
C THR A 158 -20.87 -0.86 -16.07
N PHE A 159 -20.65 -1.14 -14.79
CA PHE A 159 -20.02 -0.23 -13.83
C PHE A 159 -18.54 -0.55 -13.58
N THR A 160 -17.93 -1.39 -14.43
CA THR A 160 -16.54 -1.81 -14.30
C THR A 160 -15.63 -0.88 -15.08
N ALA A 161 -15.06 0.12 -14.40
CA ALA A 161 -14.22 1.12 -15.06
C ALA A 161 -12.85 0.57 -15.53
N ASN A 162 -12.26 -0.36 -14.77
CA ASN A 162 -10.96 -0.96 -15.07
C ASN A 162 -10.80 -2.32 -14.35
N VAL A 163 -9.63 -2.95 -14.50
CA VAL A 163 -9.30 -4.25 -13.90
C VAL A 163 -9.09 -4.21 -12.38
N PHE A 164 -8.99 -3.02 -11.78
CA PHE A 164 -8.90 -2.84 -10.33
C PHE A 164 -10.29 -2.88 -9.69
N ALA A 165 -10.98 -4.01 -9.88
CA ALA A 165 -12.31 -4.26 -9.36
C ALA A 165 -12.45 -5.74 -8.99
N VAL A 166 -13.07 -6.04 -7.84
CA VAL A 166 -13.29 -7.41 -7.34
C VAL A 166 -13.95 -8.29 -8.39
N SER A 167 -13.32 -9.37 -8.85
CA SER A 167 -13.86 -10.24 -9.90
C SER A 167 -15.33 -10.61 -9.69
N ALA A 168 -16.16 -10.39 -10.71
CA ALA A 168 -17.55 -10.80 -10.68
C ALA A 168 -17.64 -12.34 -10.70
N ILE A 169 -18.40 -12.91 -9.77
CA ILE A 169 -18.66 -14.35 -9.70
C ILE A 169 -20.11 -14.57 -10.08
N GLU A 170 -20.33 -15.30 -11.18
CA GLU A 170 -21.68 -15.66 -11.61
C GLU A 170 -22.36 -16.52 -10.54
N THR A 171 -23.44 -16.00 -9.98
CA THR A 171 -24.38 -16.83 -9.22
C THR A 171 -25.35 -17.45 -10.21
N LYS A 172 -25.07 -18.66 -10.69
CA LYS A 172 -26.05 -19.44 -11.45
C LYS A 172 -27.32 -19.60 -10.61
N GLY A 173 -28.43 -19.04 -11.10
CA GLY A 173 -29.82 -19.19 -10.63
C GLY A 173 -30.03 -19.53 -9.15
N ALA A 174 -30.36 -18.51 -8.34
CA ALA A 174 -31.11 -18.71 -7.11
C ALA A 174 -32.60 -18.95 -7.43
#